data_AF-A0A0F8ZTX7-F1
#
_entry.id   AF-A0A0F8ZTX7-F1
#
_cell.length_a   1.000
_cell.length_b   1.000
_cell.length_c   1.000
_cell.angle_alpha   90.00
_cell.angle_beta   90.00
_cell.angle_gamma   90.00
#
_symmetry.space_group_name_H-M   'P 1'
#
loop_
_entity.id
_entity.type
_entity.pdbx_description
1 polymer ?
#
loop_
_entity_poly.entity_id
_entity_poly.type
_entity_poly.pdbx_seq_one_letter_code
_entity_poly.pdbx_strand_id
1 'polypeptide(L)'
;MRNVIASQTGWLGLEREALEAPLYVAEQGGNSAPATAFDAYAITGYFGGVLGLEDNADLVSGWLSDSLATARAEGEAQGLTGADLQDYIQTHRYDAASALAEQDLRNGGASGLENDTLADLIGRAWPYHAAVARAHDLDLVMYEGGSHVVGLGSQVNDETLTDFFHHFNYSPEMGALYDDLLAGWEAVGGQLFTHYSDVYAPTKWGSWGALRYLA
;
A
#
# COMPACT_ATOMS: atom_id res chain seq x y z
N MET A 1 -26.96 14.21 -4.93
CA MET A 1 -25.50 14.19 -5.04
C MET A 1 -25.03 13.57 -3.73
N ARG A 2 -24.30 12.44 -3.76
CA ARG A 2 -23.78 11.85 -2.51
C ARG A 2 -22.70 12.76 -1.95
N ASN A 3 -22.77 13.11 -0.68
CA ASN A 3 -21.70 13.83 0.00
C ASN A 3 -20.89 12.89 0.89
N VAL A 4 -19.59 13.19 0.99
CA VAL A 4 -18.62 12.31 1.61
C VAL A 4 -17.85 13.09 2.68
N ILE A 5 -17.74 12.51 3.87
CA ILE A 5 -16.83 12.96 4.92
C ILE A 5 -15.68 11.98 5.05
N ALA A 6 -14.46 12.47 5.27
CA ALA A 6 -13.26 11.64 5.28
C ALA A 6 -12.49 11.76 6.61
N SER A 7 -11.73 10.72 6.94
CA SER A 7 -10.74 10.75 8.02
C SER A 7 -9.51 9.92 7.67
N GLN A 8 -8.47 10.03 8.48
CA GLN A 8 -7.22 9.32 8.32
C GLN A 8 -7.38 7.86 8.78
N THR A 9 -6.89 6.91 8.00
CA THR A 9 -7.08 5.47 8.29
C THR A 9 -6.27 4.98 9.47
N GLY A 10 -5.01 5.42 9.57
CA GLY A 10 -4.06 4.92 10.57
C GLY A 10 -4.24 5.47 11.98
N TRP A 11 -4.92 6.61 12.14
CA TRP A 11 -5.13 7.25 13.45
C TRP A 11 -6.55 7.03 13.97
N LEU A 12 -6.79 5.80 14.43
CA LEU A 12 -8.09 5.39 14.96
C LEU A 12 -8.53 6.29 16.13
N GLY A 13 -9.77 6.75 16.09
CA GLY A 13 -10.37 7.66 17.05
C GLY A 13 -10.41 9.12 16.57
N LEU A 14 -9.55 9.53 15.63
CA LEU A 14 -9.56 10.91 15.12
C LEU A 14 -10.78 11.20 14.23
N GLU A 15 -11.41 10.16 13.66
CA GLU A 15 -12.67 10.31 12.92
C GLU A 15 -13.82 10.84 13.80
N ARG A 16 -13.76 10.64 15.12
CA ARG A 16 -14.79 11.16 16.04
C ARG A 16 -14.93 12.66 15.97
N GLU A 17 -13.82 13.39 15.97
CA GLU A 17 -13.85 14.86 15.94
C GLU A 17 -14.45 15.37 14.62
N ALA A 18 -14.22 14.66 13.52
CA ALA A 18 -14.82 14.98 12.23
C ALA A 18 -16.31 14.63 12.14
N LEU A 19 -16.70 13.45 12.64
CA LEU A 19 -18.06 12.91 12.52
C LEU A 19 -19.03 13.51 13.55
N GLU A 20 -18.58 13.70 14.79
CA GLU A 20 -19.40 14.16 15.91
C GLU A 20 -19.28 15.66 16.17
N ALA A 21 -18.09 16.24 15.93
CA ALA A 21 -17.74 17.63 16.18
C ALA A 21 -18.34 18.20 17.50
N PRO A 22 -17.99 17.63 18.66
CA PRO A 22 -18.68 17.91 19.92
C PRO A 22 -18.65 19.38 20.33
N LEU A 23 -17.58 20.11 20.01
CA LEU A 23 -17.48 21.55 20.27
C LEU A 23 -18.48 22.36 19.43
N TYR A 24 -18.66 22.02 18.15
CA TYR A 24 -19.63 22.66 17.27
C TYR A 24 -21.07 22.37 17.74
N VAL A 25 -21.37 21.12 18.08
CA VAL A 25 -22.70 20.74 18.60
C VAL A 25 -23.03 21.47 19.89
N ALA A 26 -22.04 21.68 20.77
CA ALA A 26 -22.23 22.41 22.04
C ALA A 26 -22.34 23.93 21.88
N GLU A 27 -21.85 24.50 20.78
CA GLU A 27 -21.77 25.95 20.58
C GLU A 27 -23.15 26.62 20.53
N GLN A 28 -24.11 25.99 19.86
CA GLN A 28 -25.46 26.54 19.72
C GLN A 28 -26.52 25.44 19.62
N GLY A 29 -27.65 25.65 20.30
CA GLY A 29 -28.83 24.81 20.14
C GLY A 29 -29.34 24.79 18.68
N GLY A 30 -29.44 23.58 18.11
CA GLY A 30 -29.82 23.34 16.72
C GLY A 30 -28.67 22.84 15.83
N ASN A 31 -27.42 22.96 16.28
CA ASN A 31 -26.29 22.32 15.61
C ASN A 31 -26.42 20.79 15.70
N SER A 32 -26.09 20.10 14.61
CA SER A 32 -26.13 18.63 14.53
C SER A 32 -24.74 18.10 14.19
N ALA A 33 -24.43 16.88 14.63
CA ALA A 33 -23.17 16.23 14.31
C ALA A 33 -22.98 16.15 12.79
N PRO A 34 -21.78 16.47 12.24
CA PRO A 34 -21.53 16.45 10.81
C PRO A 34 -21.97 15.15 10.13
N ALA A 35 -21.75 13.99 10.76
CA ALA A 35 -22.16 12.69 10.23
C ALA A 35 -23.63 12.63 9.77
N THR A 36 -24.53 13.37 10.43
CA THR A 36 -25.97 13.41 10.07
C THR A 36 -26.26 14.12 8.75
N ALA A 37 -25.28 14.85 8.21
CA ALA A 37 -25.38 15.55 6.95
C ALA A 37 -24.76 14.77 5.79
N PHE A 38 -24.06 13.65 6.03
CA PHE A 38 -23.31 12.91 5.01
C PHE A 38 -23.95 11.57 4.64
N ASP A 39 -23.70 11.10 3.41
CA ASP A 39 -24.14 9.79 2.92
C ASP A 39 -23.05 8.70 3.05
N ALA A 40 -21.78 9.11 3.08
CA ALA A 40 -20.64 8.19 3.08
C ALA A 40 -19.47 8.68 3.94
N TYR A 41 -18.75 7.71 4.48
CA TYR A 41 -17.51 7.87 5.24
C TYR A 41 -16.34 7.30 4.43
N ALA A 42 -15.32 8.12 4.20
CA ALA A 42 -14.17 7.76 3.39
C ALA A 42 -12.88 7.64 4.19
N ILE A 43 -12.12 6.60 3.87
CA ILE A 43 -10.76 6.33 4.39
C ILE A 43 -9.79 6.01 3.24
N THR A 44 -8.51 5.78 3.53
CA THR A 44 -7.53 5.28 2.56
C THR A 44 -7.33 3.76 2.65
N GLY A 45 -6.69 3.21 1.62
CA GLY A 45 -6.25 1.82 1.54
C GLY A 45 -4.84 1.69 0.97
N TYR A 46 -3.91 2.52 1.46
CA TYR A 46 -2.50 2.39 1.11
C TYR A 46 -1.82 1.31 1.95
N PHE A 47 -0.90 0.57 1.33
CA PHE A 47 -0.04 -0.41 2.01
C PHE A 47 1.40 -0.33 1.50
N GLY A 48 2.35 -0.76 2.33
CA GLY A 48 3.72 -1.07 1.93
C GLY A 48 4.72 0.09 1.84
N GLY A 49 4.40 1.22 2.44
CA GLY A 49 5.36 2.30 2.69
C GLY A 49 6.50 1.87 3.61
N VAL A 50 6.32 0.82 4.43
CA VAL A 50 7.36 0.31 5.35
C VAL A 50 8.66 -0.08 4.65
N LEU A 51 8.61 -0.62 3.43
CA LEU A 51 9.83 -1.02 2.70
C LEU A 51 10.68 0.19 2.28
N GLY A 52 10.06 1.36 2.15
CA GLY A 52 10.74 2.60 1.77
C GLY A 52 11.38 3.35 2.93
N LEU A 53 11.18 2.92 4.17
CA LEU A 53 11.70 3.60 5.36
C LEU A 53 13.23 3.48 5.46
N GLU A 54 13.86 4.49 6.04
CA GLU A 54 15.30 4.48 6.34
C GLU A 54 15.67 3.32 7.29
N ASP A 55 14.80 3.01 8.25
CA ASP A 55 15.01 1.92 9.21
C ASP A 55 15.04 0.52 8.54
N ASN A 56 14.42 0.39 7.35
CA ASN A 56 14.41 -0.84 6.56
C ASN A 56 15.44 -0.84 5.42
N ALA A 57 16.32 0.16 5.36
CA ALA A 57 17.34 0.28 4.31
C ALA A 57 18.22 -0.96 4.18
N ASP A 58 18.82 -1.37 5.30
CA ASP A 58 19.77 -2.49 5.34
C ASP A 58 19.05 -3.81 5.07
N LEU A 59 17.80 -3.93 5.50
CA LEU A 59 16.97 -5.12 5.26
C LEU A 59 16.73 -5.31 3.76
N VAL A 60 16.18 -4.29 3.09
CA VAL A 60 15.86 -4.38 1.66
C VAL A 60 17.15 -4.50 0.84
N SER A 61 18.19 -3.73 1.15
CA SER A 61 19.50 -3.85 0.50
C SER A 61 20.08 -5.26 0.62
N GLY A 62 19.95 -5.89 1.80
CA GLY A 62 20.31 -7.29 2.01
C GLY A 62 19.57 -8.24 1.08
N TRP A 63 18.24 -8.09 0.96
CA TRP A 63 17.44 -8.90 0.04
C TRP A 63 17.87 -8.73 -1.43
N LEU A 64 18.18 -7.50 -1.86
CA LEU A 64 18.64 -7.23 -3.22
C LEU A 64 20.00 -7.88 -3.49
N SER A 65 20.91 -7.81 -2.52
CA SER A 65 22.22 -8.47 -2.60
C SER A 65 22.09 -9.99 -2.71
N ASP A 66 21.28 -10.59 -1.84
CA ASP A 66 21.08 -12.04 -1.81
C ASP A 66 20.33 -12.55 -3.04
N SER A 67 19.34 -11.79 -3.52
CA SER A 67 18.59 -12.07 -4.75
C SER A 67 19.51 -12.02 -5.97
N LEU A 68 20.41 -11.03 -6.06
CA LEU A 68 21.41 -10.95 -7.12
C LEU A 68 22.38 -12.14 -7.09
N ALA A 69 22.85 -12.54 -5.90
CA ALA A 69 23.72 -13.69 -5.74
C ALA A 69 23.03 -15.00 -6.15
N THR A 70 21.74 -15.14 -5.82
CA THR A 70 20.90 -16.27 -6.21
C THR A 70 20.76 -16.35 -7.73
N ALA A 71 20.38 -15.26 -8.39
CA ALA A 71 20.25 -15.22 -9.85
C ALA A 71 21.56 -15.59 -10.57
N ARG A 72 22.71 -15.15 -10.05
CA ARG A 72 24.01 -15.55 -10.58
C ARG A 72 24.26 -17.05 -10.43
N ALA A 73 24.07 -17.58 -9.23
CA ALA A 73 24.31 -18.99 -8.95
C ALA A 73 23.42 -19.91 -9.80
N GLU A 74 22.15 -19.54 -10.00
CA GLU A 74 21.23 -20.26 -10.87
C GLU A 74 21.63 -20.24 -12.34
N GLY A 75 22.03 -19.07 -12.87
CA GLY A 75 22.50 -18.96 -14.25
C GLY A 75 23.78 -19.78 -14.49
N GLU A 76 24.73 -19.74 -13.54
CA GLU A 76 25.95 -20.54 -13.59
C GLU A 76 25.65 -22.05 -13.51
N ALA A 77 24.69 -22.46 -12.66
CA ALA A 77 24.24 -23.84 -12.57
C ALA A 77 23.56 -24.35 -13.85
N GLN A 78 22.98 -23.44 -14.64
CA GLN A 78 22.45 -23.73 -15.99
C GLN A 78 23.55 -23.77 -17.07
N GLY A 79 24.81 -23.50 -16.70
CA GLY A 79 25.94 -23.47 -17.63
C GLY A 79 26.03 -22.19 -18.46
N LEU A 80 25.27 -21.15 -18.10
CA LEU A 80 25.32 -19.85 -18.77
C LEU A 80 26.65 -19.16 -18.46
N THR A 81 27.22 -18.48 -19.45
CA THR A 81 28.47 -17.73 -19.31
C THR A 81 28.42 -16.46 -20.18
N GLY A 82 29.35 -15.52 -19.96
CA GLY A 82 29.45 -14.33 -20.79
C GLY A 82 28.17 -13.50 -20.81
N ALA A 83 27.71 -13.12 -22.01
CA ALA A 83 26.51 -12.31 -22.19
C ALA A 83 25.24 -13.01 -21.71
N ASP A 84 25.09 -14.31 -21.99
CA ASP A 84 23.89 -15.08 -21.61
C ASP A 84 23.70 -15.11 -20.09
N LEU A 85 24.80 -15.21 -19.32
CA LEU A 85 24.73 -15.13 -17.87
C LEU A 85 24.35 -13.73 -17.38
N GLN A 86 24.85 -12.66 -18.04
CA GLN A 86 24.48 -11.30 -17.67
C GLN A 86 22.99 -11.04 -17.94
N ASP A 87 22.47 -11.49 -19.09
CA ASP A 87 21.07 -11.32 -19.44
C ASP A 87 20.15 -12.09 -18.47
N TYR A 88 20.55 -13.31 -18.07
CA TYR A 88 19.85 -14.07 -17.03
C TYR A 88 19.85 -13.31 -15.70
N ILE A 89 21.02 -12.85 -15.24
CA ILE A 89 21.12 -12.09 -13.99
C ILE A 89 20.25 -10.83 -14.05
N GLN A 90 20.29 -10.05 -15.13
CA GLN A 90 19.47 -8.84 -15.23
C GLN A 90 17.97 -9.12 -15.20
N THR A 91 17.55 -10.26 -15.77
CA THR A 91 16.15 -10.69 -15.77
C THR A 91 15.70 -11.14 -14.38
N HIS A 92 16.55 -11.89 -13.67
CA HIS A 92 16.19 -12.62 -12.44
C HIS A 92 16.71 -11.97 -11.15
N ARG A 93 17.45 -10.86 -11.21
CA ARG A 93 18.10 -10.22 -10.04
C ARG A 93 17.13 -9.83 -8.93
N TYR A 94 15.84 -9.70 -9.21
CA TYR A 94 14.82 -9.28 -8.24
C TYR A 94 13.82 -10.37 -7.86
N ASP A 95 13.93 -11.60 -8.38
CA ASP A 95 12.91 -12.64 -8.18
C ASP A 95 12.77 -13.01 -6.69
N ALA A 96 13.89 -13.33 -6.03
CA ALA A 96 13.87 -13.67 -4.61
C ALA A 96 13.51 -12.46 -3.72
N ALA A 97 13.98 -11.26 -4.09
CA ALA A 97 13.64 -10.03 -3.36
C ALA A 97 12.14 -9.69 -3.48
N SER A 98 11.52 -9.92 -4.64
CA SER A 98 10.09 -9.69 -4.86
C SER A 98 9.25 -10.65 -4.02
N ALA A 99 9.65 -11.92 -3.94
CA ALA A 99 8.98 -12.90 -3.08
C ALA A 99 9.07 -12.53 -1.58
N LEU A 100 10.20 -11.98 -1.13
CA LEU A 100 10.35 -11.50 0.25
C LEU A 100 9.51 -10.25 0.51
N ALA A 101 9.53 -9.28 -0.42
CA ALA A 101 8.70 -8.08 -0.33
C ALA A 101 7.21 -8.44 -0.30
N GLU A 102 6.76 -9.40 -1.11
CA GLU A 102 5.39 -9.90 -1.06
C GLU A 102 5.00 -10.41 0.33
N GLN A 103 5.81 -11.30 0.90
CA GLN A 103 5.55 -11.89 2.21
C GLN A 103 5.53 -10.83 3.30
N ASP A 104 6.47 -9.88 3.25
CA ASP A 104 6.55 -8.81 4.23
C ASP A 104 5.37 -7.84 4.11
N LEU A 105 4.93 -7.49 2.90
CA LEU A 105 3.77 -6.62 2.72
C LEU A 105 2.45 -7.29 3.12
N ARG A 106 2.39 -8.62 3.14
CA ARG A 106 1.23 -9.35 3.68
C ARG A 106 1.13 -9.20 5.20
N ASN A 107 2.23 -9.25 5.96
CA ASN A 107 2.16 -9.36 7.42
C ASN A 107 3.33 -8.82 8.26
N GLY A 108 4.39 -8.31 7.64
CA GLY A 108 5.53 -7.70 8.32
C GLY A 108 6.51 -8.70 8.93
N GLY A 109 6.47 -9.97 8.54
CA GLY A 109 7.27 -11.02 9.17
C GLY A 109 8.79 -10.83 9.08
N ALA A 110 9.28 -10.14 8.05
CA ALA A 110 10.70 -9.93 7.82
C ALA A 110 11.20 -8.57 8.35
N SER A 111 10.40 -7.51 8.21
CA SER A 111 10.69 -6.18 8.80
C SER A 111 10.35 -6.10 10.29
N GLY A 112 9.50 -6.99 10.79
CA GLY A 112 8.94 -6.91 12.14
C GLY A 112 7.92 -5.79 12.31
N LEU A 113 7.48 -5.16 11.22
CA LEU A 113 6.52 -4.05 11.22
C LEU A 113 5.17 -4.53 10.71
N GLU A 114 4.24 -4.76 11.63
CA GLU A 114 2.87 -5.16 11.26
C GLU A 114 2.08 -3.99 10.63
N ASN A 115 2.33 -2.75 11.07
CA ASN A 115 1.63 -1.58 10.55
C ASN A 115 1.86 -1.42 9.04
N ASP A 116 0.85 -0.91 8.33
CA ASP A 116 0.92 -0.63 6.88
C ASP A 116 1.10 -1.89 6.01
N THR A 117 0.77 -3.07 6.57
CA THR A 117 0.65 -4.35 5.86
C THR A 117 -0.81 -4.67 5.53
N LEU A 118 -1.04 -5.63 4.63
CA LEU A 118 -2.39 -6.11 4.35
C LEU A 118 -3.06 -6.73 5.58
N ALA A 119 -2.33 -7.50 6.40
CA ALA A 119 -2.85 -8.07 7.63
C ALA A 119 -3.35 -6.98 8.61
N ASP A 120 -2.63 -5.86 8.73
CA ASP A 120 -3.02 -4.76 9.59
C ASP A 120 -4.25 -4.00 9.05
N LEU A 121 -4.27 -3.69 7.75
CA LEU A 121 -5.40 -3.05 7.12
C LEU A 121 -6.67 -3.90 7.23
N ILE A 122 -6.59 -5.16 6.80
CA ILE A 122 -7.73 -6.06 6.71
C ILE A 122 -8.17 -6.55 8.10
N GLY A 123 -7.22 -6.79 9.02
CA GLY A 123 -7.48 -7.37 10.32
C GLY A 123 -7.83 -6.34 11.41
N ARG A 124 -7.33 -5.11 11.30
CA ARG A 124 -7.48 -4.09 12.36
C ARG A 124 -8.10 -2.79 11.86
N ALA A 125 -7.49 -2.13 10.88
CA ALA A 125 -7.86 -0.76 10.53
C ALA A 125 -9.23 -0.68 9.82
N TRP A 126 -9.44 -1.47 8.78
CA TRP A 126 -10.70 -1.46 8.04
C TRP A 126 -11.89 -2.03 8.83
N PRO A 127 -11.79 -3.13 9.59
CA PRO A 127 -12.89 -3.59 10.44
C PRO A 127 -13.32 -2.53 11.46
N TYR A 128 -12.37 -1.77 12.01
CA TYR A 128 -12.66 -0.63 12.89
C TYR A 128 -13.49 0.43 12.15
N HIS A 129 -13.02 0.90 11.00
CA HIS A 129 -13.70 1.93 10.22
C HIS A 129 -15.05 1.48 9.67
N ALA A 130 -15.20 0.20 9.32
CA ALA A 130 -16.47 -0.39 8.96
C ALA A 130 -17.47 -0.37 10.14
N ALA A 131 -16.99 -0.57 11.38
CA ALA A 131 -17.84 -0.43 12.56
C ALA A 131 -18.25 1.04 12.78
N VAL A 132 -17.35 1.99 12.58
CA VAL A 132 -17.67 3.43 12.64
C VAL A 132 -18.72 3.80 11.60
N ALA A 133 -18.51 3.42 10.33
CA ALA A 133 -19.46 3.70 9.24
C ALA A 133 -20.87 3.18 9.58
N ARG A 134 -20.97 1.92 10.04
CA ARG A 134 -22.25 1.32 10.46
C ARG A 134 -22.89 2.03 11.65
N ALA A 135 -22.10 2.51 12.62
CA ALA A 135 -22.62 3.21 13.79
C ALA A 135 -23.26 4.57 13.42
N HIS A 136 -22.85 5.16 12.29
CA HIS A 136 -23.37 6.42 11.77
C HIS A 136 -24.32 6.26 10.57
N ASP A 137 -24.67 5.04 10.18
CA ASP A 137 -25.49 4.75 8.98
C ASP A 137 -24.88 5.33 7.68
N LEU A 138 -23.54 5.25 7.56
CA LEU A 138 -22.78 5.75 6.42
C LEU A 138 -22.26 4.59 5.56
N ASP A 139 -22.25 4.80 4.24
CA ASP A 139 -21.53 3.91 3.33
C ASP A 139 -20.01 4.04 3.58
N LEU A 140 -19.31 2.91 3.73
CA LEU A 140 -17.85 2.91 3.79
C LEU A 140 -17.27 2.92 2.38
N VAL A 141 -16.55 3.99 2.03
CA VAL A 141 -15.88 4.16 0.74
C VAL A 141 -14.40 4.47 0.93
N MET A 142 -13.62 4.36 -0.13
CA MET A 142 -12.21 4.71 -0.13
C MET A 142 -11.98 5.95 -0.99
N TYR A 143 -11.29 6.96 -0.45
CA TYR A 143 -10.95 8.15 -1.24
C TYR A 143 -9.65 7.98 -2.03
N GLU A 144 -8.69 7.19 -1.53
CA GLU A 144 -7.47 6.80 -2.24
C GLU A 144 -6.93 5.46 -1.70
N GLY A 145 -6.37 4.62 -2.56
CA GLY A 145 -5.72 3.37 -2.16
C GLY A 145 -4.84 2.76 -3.24
N GLY A 146 -4.07 1.75 -2.85
CA GLY A 146 -3.08 1.07 -3.68
C GLY A 146 -1.75 0.89 -2.98
N SER A 147 -0.72 0.50 -3.72
CA SER A 147 0.63 0.38 -3.17
C SER A 147 1.22 1.76 -2.84
N HIS A 148 1.93 1.83 -1.73
CA HIS A 148 2.79 2.94 -1.33
C HIS A 148 4.26 2.49 -1.31
N VAL A 149 4.61 1.55 -2.19
CA VAL A 149 5.97 1.01 -2.29
C VAL A 149 6.85 2.00 -3.07
N VAL A 150 7.45 2.92 -2.32
CA VAL A 150 8.33 4.01 -2.79
C VAL A 150 9.35 4.31 -1.70
N GLY A 151 10.53 4.84 -2.06
CA GLY A 151 11.47 5.35 -1.06
C GLY A 151 10.87 6.51 -0.25
N LEU A 152 11.15 6.56 1.05
CA LEU A 152 10.73 7.62 1.96
C LEU A 152 11.96 8.30 2.60
N GLY A 153 11.86 9.60 2.87
CA GLY A 153 12.98 10.36 3.42
C GLY A 153 14.19 10.36 2.46
N SER A 154 15.38 10.03 2.97
CA SER A 154 16.60 9.97 2.16
C SER A 154 16.59 8.85 1.12
N GLN A 155 15.82 7.78 1.34
CA GLN A 155 15.71 6.62 0.44
C GLN A 155 15.11 6.95 -0.92
N VAL A 156 14.39 8.07 -1.05
CA VAL A 156 13.90 8.60 -2.33
C VAL A 156 15.02 8.75 -3.37
N ASN A 157 16.26 8.98 -2.93
CA ASN A 157 17.40 9.18 -3.84
C ASN A 157 18.26 7.92 -4.03
N ASP A 158 17.84 6.77 -3.50
CA ASP A 158 18.46 5.50 -3.82
C ASP A 158 17.90 4.97 -5.14
N GLU A 159 18.75 5.02 -6.18
CA GLU A 159 18.40 4.55 -7.53
C GLU A 159 18.20 3.02 -7.58
N THR A 160 18.95 2.26 -6.79
CA THR A 160 18.83 0.79 -6.76
C THR A 160 17.52 0.37 -6.11
N LEU A 161 17.14 1.04 -5.03
CA LEU A 161 15.84 0.85 -4.38
C LEU A 161 14.70 1.27 -5.31
N THR A 162 14.85 2.41 -5.99
CA THR A 162 13.86 2.90 -6.96
C THR A 162 13.66 1.90 -8.10
N ASP A 163 14.75 1.37 -8.67
CA ASP A 163 14.70 0.36 -9.73
C ASP A 163 14.00 -0.93 -9.26
N PHE A 164 14.28 -1.37 -8.04
CA PHE A 164 13.60 -2.52 -7.46
C PHE A 164 12.10 -2.25 -7.27
N PHE A 165 11.72 -1.11 -6.71
CA PHE A 165 10.31 -0.75 -6.53
C PHE A 165 9.57 -0.57 -7.85
N HIS A 166 10.24 -0.09 -8.90
CA HIS A 166 9.67 -0.07 -10.25
C HIS A 166 9.42 -1.48 -10.76
N HIS A 167 10.35 -2.42 -10.57
CA HIS A 167 10.14 -3.82 -10.92
C HIS A 167 8.98 -4.43 -10.14
N PHE A 168 9.02 -4.32 -8.81
CA PHE A 168 8.09 -4.98 -7.90
C PHE A 168 6.65 -4.50 -8.08
N ASN A 169 6.42 -3.19 -8.26
CA ASN A 169 5.06 -2.66 -8.47
C ASN A 169 4.34 -3.23 -9.70
N TYR A 170 5.06 -3.89 -10.60
CA TYR A 170 4.46 -4.54 -11.77
C TYR A 170 4.84 -6.01 -11.92
N SER A 171 5.18 -6.65 -10.81
CA SER A 171 5.42 -8.08 -10.76
C SER A 171 4.12 -8.85 -10.46
N PRO A 172 4.09 -10.19 -10.70
CA PRO A 172 2.96 -11.03 -10.30
C PRO A 172 2.66 -10.97 -8.80
N GLU A 173 3.67 -10.82 -7.96
CA GLU A 173 3.56 -10.69 -6.50
C GLU A 173 2.72 -9.47 -6.12
N MET A 174 2.95 -8.31 -6.75
CA MET A 174 2.12 -7.13 -6.52
C MET A 174 0.67 -7.36 -6.96
N GLY A 175 0.45 -8.06 -8.08
CA GLY A 175 -0.89 -8.49 -8.49
C GLY A 175 -1.61 -9.29 -7.41
N ALA A 176 -0.90 -10.26 -6.82
CA ALA A 176 -1.44 -11.09 -5.73
C ALA A 176 -1.72 -10.29 -4.44
N LEU A 177 -0.95 -9.22 -4.16
CA LEU A 177 -1.24 -8.31 -3.05
C LEU A 177 -2.50 -7.47 -3.29
N TYR A 178 -2.71 -7.01 -4.54
CA TYR A 178 -3.94 -6.30 -4.91
C TYR A 178 -5.17 -7.20 -4.87
N ASP A 179 -5.06 -8.47 -5.27
CA ASP A 179 -6.15 -9.45 -5.13
C ASP A 179 -6.60 -9.57 -3.67
N ASP A 180 -5.65 -9.74 -2.75
CA ASP A 180 -5.91 -9.76 -1.30
C ASP A 180 -6.50 -8.44 -0.79
N LEU A 181 -5.95 -7.30 -1.21
CA LEU A 181 -6.39 -5.96 -0.81
C LEU A 181 -7.86 -5.73 -1.20
N LEU A 182 -8.22 -6.02 -2.45
CA LEU A 182 -9.58 -5.83 -2.97
C LEU A 182 -10.57 -6.81 -2.32
N ALA A 183 -10.18 -8.08 -2.15
CA ALA A 183 -11.00 -9.07 -1.46
C ALA A 183 -11.23 -8.68 0.01
N GLY A 184 -10.20 -8.20 0.70
CA GLY A 184 -10.30 -7.70 2.07
C GLY A 184 -11.22 -6.48 2.19
N TRP A 185 -11.17 -5.57 1.22
CA TRP A 185 -12.04 -4.39 1.17
C TRP A 185 -13.51 -4.77 0.99
N GLU A 186 -13.80 -5.69 0.07
CA GLU A 186 -15.14 -6.23 -0.11
C GLU A 186 -15.63 -6.94 1.16
N ALA A 187 -14.78 -7.74 1.80
CA ALA A 187 -15.12 -8.53 2.98
C ALA A 187 -15.53 -7.67 4.21
N VAL A 188 -14.96 -6.47 4.37
CA VAL A 188 -15.37 -5.55 5.46
C VAL A 188 -16.65 -4.77 5.14
N GLY A 189 -17.24 -4.96 3.95
CA GLY A 189 -18.40 -4.23 3.45
C GLY A 189 -18.06 -2.88 2.81
N GLY A 190 -16.79 -2.70 2.41
CA GLY A 190 -16.38 -1.55 1.64
C GLY A 190 -17.07 -1.51 0.28
N GLN A 191 -17.45 -0.31 -0.18
CA GLN A 191 -18.09 -0.11 -1.47
C GLN A 191 -17.07 0.35 -2.51
N LEU A 192 -17.05 1.64 -2.84
CA LEU A 192 -16.12 2.19 -3.82
C LEU A 192 -14.67 2.08 -3.35
N PHE A 193 -13.82 1.48 -4.18
CA PHE A 193 -12.37 1.49 -4.05
C PHE A 193 -11.79 2.49 -5.08
N THR A 194 -11.28 3.62 -4.60
CA THR A 194 -10.65 4.64 -5.47
C THR A 194 -9.16 4.38 -5.54
N HIS A 195 -8.69 3.76 -6.63
CA HIS A 195 -7.26 3.67 -6.91
C HIS A 195 -6.68 5.08 -7.10
N TYR A 196 -5.51 5.36 -6.54
CA TYR A 196 -4.96 6.72 -6.50
C TYR A 196 -4.81 7.38 -7.88
N SER A 197 -4.34 6.63 -8.89
CA SER A 197 -4.30 7.11 -10.26
C SER A 197 -4.65 6.01 -11.27
N ASP A 198 -5.31 6.39 -12.36
CA ASP A 198 -5.62 5.48 -13.48
C ASP A 198 -4.37 5.23 -14.33
N VAL A 199 -3.73 6.30 -14.83
CA VAL A 199 -2.51 6.21 -15.66
C VAL A 199 -1.44 7.16 -15.13
N TYR A 200 -0.30 6.60 -14.73
CA TYR A 200 0.83 7.38 -14.21
C TYR A 200 2.15 6.63 -14.46
N ALA A 201 3.10 7.29 -15.13
CA ALA A 201 4.42 6.72 -15.35
C ALA A 201 5.21 6.67 -14.02
N PRO A 202 5.81 5.53 -13.65
CA PRO A 202 6.53 5.41 -12.38
C PRO A 202 7.71 6.38 -12.32
N THR A 203 7.93 6.97 -11.16
CA THR A 203 9.09 7.84 -10.87
C THR A 203 9.70 7.45 -9.53
N LYS A 204 10.79 8.12 -9.12
CA LYS A 204 11.31 7.95 -7.75
C LYS A 204 10.32 8.38 -6.64
N TRP A 205 9.25 9.08 -7.02
CA TRP A 205 8.16 9.48 -6.12
C TRP A 205 7.00 8.49 -6.09
N GLY A 206 7.11 7.36 -6.78
CA GLY A 206 6.16 6.24 -6.68
C GLY A 206 5.63 5.74 -8.02
N SER A 207 4.95 4.59 -7.95
CA SER A 207 4.28 3.89 -9.05
C SER A 207 2.76 3.96 -8.85
N TRP A 208 2.20 5.15 -9.05
CA TRP A 208 0.85 5.50 -8.60
C TRP A 208 -0.30 5.07 -9.52
N GLY A 209 0.02 4.69 -10.75
CA GLY A 209 -0.96 4.40 -11.80
C GLY A 209 -1.31 2.92 -11.84
N ALA A 210 -2.60 2.61 -12.02
CA ALA A 210 -3.02 1.26 -12.41
C ALA A 210 -2.38 0.84 -13.75
N LEU A 211 -2.14 1.82 -14.65
CA LEU A 211 -1.36 1.67 -15.87
C LEU A 211 -0.14 2.59 -15.88
N ARG A 212 0.95 2.13 -16.52
CA ARG A 212 2.19 2.91 -16.72
C ARG A 212 2.08 3.95 -17.82
N TYR A 213 1.31 3.64 -18.86
CA TYR A 213 1.13 4.43 -20.07
C TYR A 213 -0.16 4.00 -20.79
N LEU A 214 -0.64 4.86 -21.70
CA LEU A 214 -1.67 4.49 -22.66
C LEU A 214 -1.01 3.78 -23.85
N ALA A 215 -1.60 2.67 -24.30
CA ALA A 215 -1.16 1.92 -25.48
C ALA A 215 -1.52 2.63 -26.80
#